data_AF-A0A3D8YE93-F1
#
_entry.id   AF-A0A3D8YE93-F1
#
_cell.length_a   1.000
_cell.length_b   1.000
_cell.length_c   1.000
_cell.angle_alpha   90.00
_cell.angle_beta   90.00
_cell.angle_gamma   90.00
#
_symmetry.space_group_name_H-M   'P 1'
#
loop_
_entity.id
_entity.type
_entity.pdbx_description
1 polymer ?
#
loop_
_entity_poly.entity_id
_entity_poly.type
_entity_poly.pdbx_seq_one_letter_code
_entity_poly.pdbx_strand_id
1 'polypeptide(L)'
;MMKNIKLCLSVLVLVLALSGCSIDNYPAPDAQLHGTFLDIETNEPVEQDIIRGSTIEFVEHGYASETKQVMVVRNDGSYRNNLIFSNTYTITPVRGNFVPAEPQQVNVKGDTQLDFKVQPYIRIKEAKIEKSGNKVIASFKLQQTVINNVKKIGLYAHPEPNVGEPMRTVMADQEINTVADPNKVYRLEIDLPSNSSNLKAGSQYFFRIGALIDAPESKYNYAKAVRLSL
;
A
#
# COMPACT_ATOMS: atom_id res chain seq x y z
N MET A 1 -22.77 -60.14 -39.08
CA MET A 1 -21.78 -59.11 -39.46
C MET A 1 -22.01 -57.75 -38.79
N MET A 2 -23.24 -57.20 -38.79
CA MET A 2 -23.54 -55.86 -38.22
C MET A 2 -23.39 -55.72 -36.69
N LYS A 3 -23.54 -56.82 -35.92
CA LYS A 3 -23.43 -56.81 -34.45
C LYS A 3 -21.98 -56.57 -33.97
N ASN A 4 -21.00 -57.03 -34.73
CA ASN A 4 -19.58 -56.87 -34.41
C ASN A 4 -19.08 -55.46 -34.76
N ILE A 5 -19.64 -54.84 -35.80
CA ILE A 5 -19.32 -53.44 -36.18
C ILE A 5 -19.84 -52.45 -35.15
N LYS A 6 -21.06 -52.65 -34.62
CA LYS A 6 -21.61 -51.81 -33.54
C LYS A 6 -20.81 -51.92 -32.25
N LEU A 7 -20.28 -53.11 -31.94
CA LEU A 7 -19.40 -53.34 -30.80
C LEU A 7 -18.04 -52.65 -30.99
N CYS A 8 -17.43 -52.76 -32.17
CA CYS A 8 -16.19 -52.04 -32.48
C CYS A 8 -16.36 -50.52 -32.41
N LEU A 9 -17.49 -49.98 -32.88
CA LEU A 9 -17.76 -48.54 -32.86
C LEU A 9 -18.00 -48.02 -31.43
N SER A 10 -18.68 -48.80 -30.58
CA SER A 10 -18.89 -48.43 -29.17
C SER A 10 -17.62 -48.53 -28.33
N VAL A 11 -16.75 -49.51 -28.60
CA VAL A 11 -15.41 -49.59 -27.99
C VAL A 11 -14.53 -48.41 -28.43
N LEU A 12 -14.58 -48.02 -29.70
CA LEU A 12 -13.81 -46.88 -30.22
C LEU A 12 -14.23 -45.55 -29.57
N VAL A 13 -15.54 -45.33 -29.38
CA VAL A 13 -16.06 -44.15 -28.68
C VAL A 13 -15.64 -44.13 -27.20
N LEU A 14 -15.60 -45.30 -26.54
CA LEU A 14 -15.16 -45.40 -25.15
C LEU A 14 -13.65 -45.12 -25.00
N VAL A 15 -12.82 -45.58 -25.94
CA VAL A 15 -11.37 -45.31 -25.95
C VAL A 15 -11.08 -43.82 -26.21
N LEU A 16 -11.84 -43.17 -27.12
CA LEU A 16 -11.74 -41.73 -27.37
C LEU A 16 -12.27 -40.89 -26.20
N ALA A 17 -13.27 -41.37 -25.46
CA ALA A 17 -13.77 -40.71 -24.25
C ALA A 17 -12.77 -40.76 -23.08
N LEU A 18 -11.88 -41.76 -23.04
CA LEU A 18 -10.83 -41.88 -22.01
C LEU A 18 -9.55 -41.09 -22.32
N SER A 19 -9.36 -40.64 -23.57
CA SER A 19 -8.20 -39.81 -23.96
C SER A 19 -8.30 -38.32 -23.59
N GLY A 20 -9.41 -37.89 -22.97
CA GLY A 20 -9.67 -36.49 -22.63
C GLY A 20 -9.27 -36.04 -21.22
N CYS A 21 -8.81 -36.93 -20.34
CA CYS A 21 -8.38 -36.58 -18.98
C CYS A 21 -6.87 -36.42 -18.88
N SER A 22 -6.31 -35.37 -19.49
CA SER A 22 -5.04 -34.83 -19.02
C SER A 22 -5.28 -34.17 -17.66
N ILE A 23 -4.55 -34.61 -16.61
CA ILE A 23 -4.46 -33.84 -15.37
C ILE A 23 -3.90 -32.47 -15.74
N ASP A 24 -4.68 -31.43 -15.44
CA ASP A 24 -4.25 -30.03 -15.52
C ASP A 24 -3.11 -29.82 -14.50
N ASN A 25 -1.87 -29.93 -14.97
CA ASN A 25 -0.67 -30.06 -14.14
C ASN A 25 0.18 -28.78 -14.11
N TYR A 26 -0.45 -27.61 -14.20
CA TYR A 26 0.30 -26.38 -13.93
C TYR A 26 0.78 -26.39 -12.47
N PRO A 27 2.07 -26.12 -12.22
CA PRO A 27 2.56 -25.98 -10.87
C PRO A 27 1.80 -24.86 -10.15
N ALA A 28 1.55 -25.02 -8.86
CA ALA A 28 1.09 -23.91 -8.03
C ALA A 28 2.25 -22.92 -7.82
N PRO A 29 1.96 -21.64 -7.50
CA PRO A 29 2.99 -20.70 -7.06
C PRO A 29 3.83 -21.31 -5.93
N ASP A 30 5.15 -21.24 -6.07
CA ASP A 30 6.13 -21.91 -5.21
C ASP A 30 7.08 -20.95 -4.47
N ALA A 31 6.84 -19.63 -4.60
CA ALA A 31 7.64 -18.60 -3.98
C ALA A 31 6.79 -17.55 -3.27
N GLN A 32 7.47 -16.75 -2.45
CA GLN A 32 6.96 -15.56 -1.79
C GLN A 32 7.94 -14.40 -1.98
N LEU A 33 7.38 -13.20 -2.12
CA LEU A 33 8.10 -11.94 -2.24
C LEU A 33 7.58 -10.98 -1.18
N HIS A 34 8.48 -10.41 -0.39
CA HIS A 34 8.12 -9.44 0.64
C HIS A 34 9.20 -8.38 0.83
N GLY A 35 8.84 -7.28 1.49
CA GLY A 35 9.80 -6.24 1.82
C GLY A 35 9.13 -5.00 2.36
N THR A 36 9.92 -3.94 2.52
CA THR A 36 9.49 -2.66 3.07
C THR A 36 10.06 -1.51 2.25
N PHE A 37 9.24 -0.47 2.05
CA PHE A 37 9.74 0.82 1.58
C PHE A 37 10.41 1.55 2.74
N LEU A 38 11.71 1.77 2.63
CA LEU A 38 12.53 2.39 3.66
C LEU A 38 13.05 3.73 3.16
N ASP A 39 12.94 4.75 3.99
CA ASP A 39 13.56 6.03 3.74
C ASP A 39 15.08 5.85 3.61
N ILE A 40 15.65 6.30 2.49
CA ILE A 40 17.08 6.14 2.20
C ILE A 40 17.99 6.84 3.22
N GLU A 41 17.53 7.91 3.88
CA GLU A 41 18.32 8.64 4.88
C GLU A 41 18.12 8.09 6.30
N THR A 42 16.88 7.82 6.71
CA THR A 42 16.58 7.46 8.11
C THR A 42 16.49 5.96 8.34
N ASN A 43 16.38 5.17 7.27
CA ASN A 43 16.12 3.74 7.31
C ASN A 43 14.79 3.37 8.02
N GLU A 44 13.90 4.35 8.22
CA GLU A 44 12.57 4.13 8.78
C GLU A 44 11.57 3.73 7.68
N PRO A 45 10.52 2.94 7.99
CA PRO A 45 9.47 2.64 7.03
C PRO A 45 8.74 3.88 6.53
N VAL A 46 8.48 3.93 5.23
CA VAL A 46 7.68 4.98 4.60
C VAL A 46 6.19 4.62 4.69
N GLU A 47 5.56 5.19 5.71
CA GLU A 47 4.13 5.09 5.99
C GLU A 47 3.28 5.60 4.81
N GLN A 48 2.19 4.90 4.51
CA GLN A 48 1.31 5.16 3.37
C GLN A 48 -0.14 4.68 3.61
N ASP A 49 -0.97 4.70 2.57
CA ASP A 49 -2.32 4.13 2.58
C ASP A 49 -2.36 2.81 1.81
N ILE A 50 -3.09 1.82 2.33
CA ILE A 50 -3.42 0.62 1.56
C ILE A 50 -4.45 0.89 0.46
N ILE A 51 -5.37 1.84 0.68
CA ILE A 51 -6.36 2.26 -0.31
C ILE A 51 -5.79 3.42 -1.10
N ARG A 52 -5.67 3.26 -2.42
CA ARG A 52 -5.18 4.32 -3.34
C ARG A 52 -3.79 4.87 -2.99
N GLY A 53 -2.98 4.18 -2.17
CA GLY A 53 -1.58 4.54 -1.91
C GLY A 53 -0.62 3.97 -2.94
N SER A 54 0.63 3.73 -2.54
CA SER A 54 1.65 3.19 -3.45
C SER A 54 1.33 1.75 -3.78
N THR A 55 1.77 1.34 -4.97
CA THR A 55 1.62 -0.03 -5.45
C THR A 55 2.91 -0.47 -6.12
N ILE A 56 3.09 -1.78 -6.26
CA ILE A 56 4.22 -2.36 -6.98
C ILE A 56 3.66 -3.04 -8.22
N GLU A 57 4.10 -2.60 -9.39
CA GLU A 57 3.89 -3.32 -10.65
C GLU A 57 5.00 -4.37 -10.79
N PHE A 58 4.65 -5.60 -11.12
CA PHE A 58 5.62 -6.66 -11.38
C PHE A 58 5.28 -7.41 -12.67
N VAL A 59 6.31 -7.68 -13.47
CA VAL A 59 6.22 -8.30 -14.79
C VAL A 59 7.14 -9.51 -14.83
N GLU A 60 6.56 -10.68 -15.08
CA GLU A 60 7.28 -11.94 -15.21
C GLU A 60 7.98 -12.02 -16.57
N HIS A 61 9.25 -12.43 -16.57
CA HIS A 61 10.02 -12.62 -17.81
C HIS A 61 9.81 -14.03 -18.40
N GLY A 62 10.11 -14.17 -19.70
CA GLY A 62 10.13 -15.47 -20.37
C GLY A 62 8.86 -15.84 -21.14
N TYR A 63 7.87 -14.94 -21.21
CA TYR A 63 6.63 -15.13 -21.97
C TYR A 63 6.51 -14.09 -23.08
N ALA A 64 5.88 -14.47 -24.21
CA ALA A 64 5.67 -13.56 -25.34
C ALA A 64 4.71 -12.39 -25.02
N SER A 65 3.86 -12.56 -24.00
CA SER A 65 2.99 -11.50 -23.48
C SER A 65 3.38 -11.20 -22.03
N GLU A 66 4.01 -10.05 -21.84
CA GLU A 66 4.33 -9.51 -20.51
C GLU A 66 3.07 -8.91 -19.88
N THR A 67 2.41 -9.70 -19.00
CA THR A 67 1.25 -9.22 -18.25
C THR A 67 1.70 -8.50 -16.99
N LYS A 68 1.30 -7.24 -16.86
CA LYS A 68 1.53 -6.46 -15.63
C LYS A 68 0.60 -6.92 -14.52
N GLN A 69 1.19 -7.27 -13.38
CA GLN A 69 0.46 -7.57 -12.15
C GLN A 69 0.74 -6.49 -11.11
N VAL A 70 -0.13 -6.34 -10.11
CA VAL A 70 -0.05 -5.27 -9.10
C VAL A 70 -0.14 -5.84 -7.70
N MET A 71 0.79 -5.45 -6.82
CA MET A 71 0.70 -5.64 -5.38
C MET A 71 0.37 -4.30 -4.70
N VAL A 72 -0.48 -4.35 -3.68
CA VAL A 72 -0.71 -3.22 -2.78
C VAL A 72 0.30 -3.23 -1.64
N VAL A 73 0.55 -2.06 -1.06
CA VAL A 73 1.45 -1.88 0.07
C VAL A 73 0.63 -1.58 1.33
N ARG A 74 1.03 -2.15 2.47
CA ARG A 74 0.37 -1.90 3.76
C ARG A 74 0.65 -0.48 4.24
N ASN A 75 -0.16 -0.02 5.20
CA ASN A 75 -0.04 1.32 5.75
C ASN A 75 1.33 1.60 6.38
N ASP A 76 2.00 0.58 6.92
CA ASP A 76 3.34 0.67 7.52
C ASP A 76 4.49 0.66 6.49
N GLY A 77 4.16 0.63 5.19
CA GLY A 77 5.14 0.57 4.11
C GLY A 77 5.64 -0.83 3.77
N SER A 78 5.18 -1.88 4.47
CA SER A 78 5.52 -3.27 4.13
C SER A 78 4.62 -3.84 3.04
N TYR A 79 5.12 -4.79 2.27
CA TYR A 79 4.34 -5.54 1.27
C TYR A 79 4.70 -7.02 1.33
N ARG A 80 3.77 -7.88 0.89
CA ARG A 80 3.96 -9.33 0.85
C ARG A 80 3.02 -9.99 -0.14
N ASN A 81 3.56 -10.85 -0.99
CA ASN A 81 2.81 -11.78 -1.83
C ASN A 81 3.35 -13.20 -1.61
N ASN A 82 2.49 -14.11 -1.16
CA ASN A 82 2.83 -15.51 -0.90
C ASN A 82 2.43 -16.45 -2.05
N LEU A 83 1.92 -15.89 -3.15
CA LEU A 83 1.42 -16.62 -4.31
C LEU A 83 2.09 -16.05 -5.56
N ILE A 84 3.41 -16.22 -5.65
CA ILE A 84 4.22 -15.84 -6.82
C ILE A 84 5.02 -17.06 -7.30
N PHE A 85 5.25 -17.16 -8.62
CA PHE A 85 6.06 -18.22 -9.20
C PHE A 85 7.55 -17.90 -9.07
N SER A 86 8.39 -18.93 -8.95
CA SER A 86 9.83 -18.74 -9.03
C SER A 86 10.25 -18.36 -10.46
N ASN A 87 10.62 -17.10 -10.68
CA ASN A 87 11.08 -16.59 -11.98
C ASN A 87 11.84 -15.25 -11.81
N THR A 88 12.38 -14.73 -12.90
CA THR A 88 12.87 -13.35 -12.98
C THR A 88 11.72 -12.39 -13.25
N TYR A 89 11.65 -11.33 -12.46
CA TYR A 89 10.65 -10.28 -12.57
C TYR A 89 11.29 -8.91 -12.73
N THR A 90 10.69 -8.04 -13.54
CA THR A 90 10.86 -6.59 -13.39
C THR A 90 9.87 -6.11 -12.35
N ILE A 91 10.36 -5.52 -11.25
CA ILE A 91 9.56 -5.01 -10.13
C ILE A 91 9.71 -3.50 -10.05
N THR A 92 8.60 -2.78 -10.14
CA THR A 92 8.56 -1.31 -10.26
C THR A 92 7.60 -0.72 -9.23
N PRO A 93 8.09 0.04 -8.24
CA PRO A 93 7.24 0.88 -7.41
C PRO A 93 6.58 1.98 -8.24
N VAL A 94 5.27 2.14 -8.12
CA VAL A 94 4.52 3.15 -8.87
C VAL A 94 3.48 3.84 -7.98
N ARG A 95 3.11 5.07 -8.39
CA ARG A 95 2.09 5.89 -7.72
C ARG A 95 2.39 6.11 -6.23
N GLY A 96 3.66 6.38 -5.90
CA GLY A 96 4.15 6.48 -4.53
C GLY A 96 4.04 7.85 -3.88
N ASN A 97 4.28 7.91 -2.56
CA ASN A 97 4.55 9.14 -1.80
C ASN A 97 6.05 9.44 -1.68
N PHE A 98 6.82 8.98 -2.66
CA PHE A 98 8.27 9.13 -2.76
C PHE A 98 8.64 9.43 -4.22
N VAL A 99 9.83 10.02 -4.41
CA VAL A 99 10.42 10.24 -5.73
C VAL A 99 10.45 8.90 -6.49
N PRO A 100 10.03 8.86 -7.78
CA PRO A 100 9.97 7.61 -8.54
C PRO A 100 11.25 6.79 -8.43
N ALA A 101 11.10 5.51 -8.11
CA ALA A 101 12.21 4.58 -7.99
C ALA A 101 12.39 3.81 -9.31
N GLU A 102 13.64 3.50 -9.65
CA GLU A 102 13.95 2.73 -10.85
C GLU A 102 13.42 1.28 -10.75
N PRO A 103 12.95 0.69 -11.85
CA PRO A 103 12.61 -0.73 -11.91
C PRO A 103 13.79 -1.62 -11.54
N GLN A 104 13.53 -2.69 -10.80
CA GLN A 104 14.54 -3.67 -10.38
C GLN A 104 14.25 -5.04 -11.01
N GLN A 105 15.27 -5.64 -11.62
CA GLN A 105 15.20 -7.04 -12.05
C GLN A 105 15.56 -7.94 -10.87
N VAL A 106 14.66 -8.84 -10.50
CA VAL A 106 14.79 -9.68 -9.30
C VAL A 106 14.47 -11.12 -9.66
N ASN A 107 15.37 -12.03 -9.31
CA ASN A 107 15.13 -13.46 -9.37
C ASN A 107 14.40 -13.90 -8.10
N VAL A 108 13.08 -14.09 -8.21
CA VAL A 108 12.22 -14.54 -7.10
C VAL A 108 12.29 -16.06 -7.03
N LYS A 109 12.64 -16.60 -5.86
CA LYS A 109 12.69 -18.04 -5.60
C LYS A 109 12.51 -18.33 -4.12
N GLY A 110 11.63 -19.26 -3.77
CA GLY A 110 11.38 -19.63 -2.38
C GLY A 110 10.98 -18.40 -1.56
N ASP A 111 11.76 -18.03 -0.55
CA ASP A 111 11.56 -16.80 0.23
C ASP A 111 12.48 -15.67 -0.25
N THR A 112 11.91 -14.65 -0.90
CA THR A 112 12.65 -13.51 -1.44
C THR A 112 12.28 -12.21 -0.73
N GLN A 113 13.27 -11.60 -0.06
CA GLN A 113 13.14 -10.26 0.52
C GLN A 113 13.69 -9.20 -0.42
N LEU A 114 12.92 -8.12 -0.62
CA LEU A 114 13.30 -6.96 -1.42
C LEU A 114 12.85 -5.66 -0.76
N ASP A 115 13.75 -4.99 -0.05
CA ASP A 115 13.49 -3.66 0.50
C ASP A 115 13.82 -2.56 -0.52
N PHE A 116 12.91 -1.61 -0.68
CA PHE A 116 13.14 -0.45 -1.54
C PHE A 116 13.67 0.72 -0.72
N LYS A 117 14.87 1.22 -1.06
CA LYS A 117 15.37 2.50 -0.55
C LYS A 117 14.79 3.63 -1.38
N VAL A 118 13.98 4.49 -0.76
CA VAL A 118 13.26 5.56 -1.45
C VAL A 118 13.46 6.90 -0.76
N GLN A 119 13.26 7.98 -1.52
CA GLN A 119 13.23 9.34 -1.00
C GLN A 119 11.76 9.79 -0.85
N PRO A 120 11.17 9.77 0.37
CA PRO A 120 9.81 10.25 0.57
C PRO A 120 9.71 11.74 0.27
N TYR A 121 8.61 12.22 -0.32
CA TYR A 121 8.46 13.65 -0.64
C TYR A 121 8.48 14.53 0.62
N ILE A 122 7.84 14.04 1.70
CA ILE A 122 7.69 14.76 2.96
C ILE A 122 7.94 13.78 4.12
N ARG A 123 8.77 14.20 5.07
CA ARG A 123 8.92 13.56 6.38
C ARG A 123 8.15 14.37 7.40
N ILE A 124 7.28 13.72 8.18
CA ILE A 124 6.57 14.35 9.29
C ILE A 124 7.42 14.13 10.55
N LYS A 125 7.97 15.21 11.10
CA LYS A 125 8.91 15.18 12.24
C LYS A 125 8.22 15.69 13.51
N GLU A 126 8.70 15.22 14.66
CA GLU A 126 8.19 15.65 15.98
C GLU A 126 6.65 15.51 16.09
N ALA A 127 6.10 14.47 15.47
CA ALA A 127 4.66 14.23 15.45
C ALA A 127 4.16 13.87 16.86
N LYS A 128 3.22 14.67 17.35
CA LYS A 128 2.52 14.43 18.61
C LYS A 128 1.02 14.58 18.38
N ILE A 129 0.25 13.59 18.83
CA ILE A 129 -1.22 13.62 18.82
C ILE A 129 -1.69 13.32 20.23
N GLU A 130 -2.46 14.22 20.82
CA GLU A 130 -2.96 14.07 22.19
C GLU A 130 -4.38 14.60 22.36
N LYS A 131 -5.12 14.03 23.31
CA LYS A 131 -6.39 14.59 23.75
C LYS A 131 -6.13 15.67 24.79
N SER A 132 -6.68 16.86 24.58
CA SER A 132 -6.61 17.98 25.53
C SER A 132 -8.01 18.58 25.70
N GLY A 133 -8.62 18.31 26.85
CA GLY A 133 -10.01 18.68 27.13
C GLY A 133 -10.97 18.05 26.12
N ASN A 134 -11.72 18.90 25.41
CA ASN A 134 -12.71 18.49 24.41
C ASN A 134 -12.15 18.40 22.98
N LYS A 135 -10.83 18.38 22.82
CA LYS A 135 -10.19 18.34 21.51
C LYS A 135 -9.14 17.23 21.42
N VAL A 136 -8.94 16.72 20.21
CA VAL A 136 -7.72 16.00 19.84
C VAL A 136 -6.84 16.96 19.04
N ILE A 137 -5.58 17.05 19.43
CA ILE A 137 -4.66 18.07 18.98
C ILE A 137 -3.43 17.37 18.41
N ALA A 138 -3.11 17.68 17.17
CA ALA A 138 -1.88 17.26 16.51
C ALA A 138 -0.92 18.45 16.39
N SER A 139 0.35 18.22 16.74
CA SER A 139 1.45 19.14 16.47
C SER A 139 2.60 18.39 15.79
N PHE A 140 3.18 18.99 14.75
CA PHE A 140 4.25 18.37 13.97
C PHE A 140 5.02 19.40 13.16
N LYS A 141 6.20 19.01 12.67
CA LYS A 141 7.00 19.74 11.68
C LYS A 141 7.03 18.95 10.37
N LEU A 142 7.29 19.65 9.27
CA LEU A 142 7.45 19.04 7.96
C LEU A 142 8.88 19.25 7.47
N GLN A 143 9.54 18.16 7.08
CA GLN A 143 10.79 18.22 6.34
C GLN A 143 10.52 17.71 4.93
N GLN A 144 10.51 18.61 3.95
CA GLN A 144 10.42 18.24 2.55
C GLN A 144 11.76 17.76 2.03
N THR A 145 11.72 16.86 1.05
CA THR A 145 12.92 16.39 0.32
C THR A 145 12.93 16.85 -1.15
N VAL A 146 11.85 17.49 -1.59
CA VAL A 146 11.66 18.00 -2.97
C VAL A 146 11.25 19.46 -2.95
N ILE A 147 11.39 20.14 -4.09
CA ILE A 147 11.12 21.58 -4.25
C ILE A 147 9.64 21.94 -4.39
N ASN A 148 8.78 20.97 -4.70
CA ASN A 148 7.35 21.19 -4.88
C ASN A 148 6.70 21.73 -3.60
N ASN A 149 5.61 22.47 -3.71
CA ASN A 149 4.87 22.91 -2.54
C ASN A 149 4.26 21.72 -1.80
N VAL A 150 4.19 21.80 -0.47
CA VAL A 150 3.21 21.01 0.26
C VAL A 150 1.84 21.62 -0.01
N LYS A 151 0.92 20.84 -0.58
CA LYS A 151 -0.42 21.27 -0.91
C LYS A 151 -1.29 21.36 0.34
N LYS A 152 -1.34 20.25 1.09
CA LYS A 152 -2.29 20.06 2.18
C LYS A 152 -1.68 19.25 3.32
N ILE A 153 -2.10 19.56 4.55
CA ILE A 153 -1.87 18.75 5.74
C ILE A 153 -3.20 18.32 6.34
N GLY A 154 -3.21 17.20 7.05
CA GLY A 154 -4.43 16.67 7.67
C GLY A 154 -4.16 15.87 8.94
N LEU A 155 -5.12 15.93 9.85
CA LEU A 155 -5.28 15.02 10.98
C LEU A 155 -6.53 14.19 10.71
N TYR A 156 -6.37 12.87 10.63
CA TYR A 156 -7.42 11.92 10.28
C TYR A 156 -7.75 11.03 11.47
N ALA A 157 -9.01 10.67 11.64
CA ALA A 157 -9.47 9.77 12.70
C ALA A 157 -10.32 8.63 12.14
N HIS A 158 -10.14 7.41 12.67
CA HIS A 158 -10.93 6.23 12.31
C HIS A 158 -10.91 5.18 13.44
N PRO A 159 -11.92 4.30 13.57
CA PRO A 159 -11.88 3.19 14.53
C PRO A 159 -10.77 2.15 14.28
N GLU A 160 -10.36 2.01 13.02
CA GLU A 160 -9.37 1.00 12.57
C GLU A 160 -7.96 1.58 12.42
N PRO A 161 -6.89 0.76 12.60
CA PRO A 161 -5.50 1.21 12.51
C PRO A 161 -5.08 1.67 11.11
N ASN A 162 -5.82 1.29 10.07
CA ASN A 162 -5.54 1.67 8.67
C ASN A 162 -5.95 3.12 8.35
N VAL A 163 -6.17 3.96 9.37
CA VAL A 163 -6.54 5.36 9.25
C VAL A 163 -5.57 6.12 8.33
N GLY A 164 -6.13 6.99 7.51
CA GLY A 164 -5.46 7.84 6.55
C GLY A 164 -6.51 8.67 5.83
N GLU A 165 -6.12 9.49 4.85
CA GLU A 165 -7.08 10.27 4.07
C GLU A 165 -8.21 9.40 3.52
N PRO A 166 -7.97 8.32 2.75
CA PRO A 166 -9.06 7.56 2.14
C PRO A 166 -9.91 6.75 3.14
N MET A 167 -9.41 6.49 4.35
CA MET A 167 -10.04 5.64 5.38
C MET A 167 -10.33 6.42 6.67
N ARG A 168 -10.86 7.63 6.55
CA ARG A 168 -11.18 8.50 7.70
C ARG A 168 -12.69 8.56 7.95
N THR A 169 -13.07 8.69 9.21
CA THR A 169 -14.44 9.07 9.61
C THR A 169 -14.53 10.57 9.90
N VAL A 170 -13.48 11.14 10.48
CA VAL A 170 -13.38 12.58 10.81
C VAL A 170 -12.03 13.11 10.37
N MET A 171 -11.97 14.39 10.00
CA MET A 171 -10.72 15.08 9.69
C MET A 171 -10.70 16.52 10.16
N ALA A 172 -9.49 17.02 10.36
CA ALA A 172 -9.17 18.43 10.30
C ALA A 172 -8.02 18.61 9.31
N ASP A 173 -8.25 19.33 8.23
CA ASP A 173 -7.25 19.58 7.19
C ASP A 173 -7.04 21.07 6.92
N GLN A 174 -5.87 21.37 6.34
CA GLN A 174 -5.51 22.73 5.96
C GLN A 174 -4.72 22.69 4.65
N GLU A 175 -5.14 23.48 3.68
CA GLU A 175 -4.32 23.79 2.51
C GLU A 175 -3.25 24.83 2.90
N ILE A 176 -2.00 24.53 2.57
CA ILE A 176 -0.87 25.41 2.89
C ILE A 176 -0.16 25.91 1.63
N ASN A 177 -0.21 25.17 0.53
CA ASN A 177 0.24 25.55 -0.82
C ASN A 177 1.58 26.31 -0.84
N THR A 178 2.57 25.78 -0.10
CA THR A 178 3.85 26.45 0.10
C THR A 178 4.96 25.44 0.34
N VAL A 179 6.21 25.86 0.12
CA VAL A 179 7.38 25.13 0.60
C VAL A 179 7.39 25.21 2.13
N ALA A 180 7.48 24.06 2.79
CA ALA A 180 7.49 23.96 4.24
C ALA A 180 8.81 24.49 4.81
N ASP A 181 8.68 25.38 5.80
CA ASP A 181 9.78 25.74 6.69
C ASP A 181 9.98 24.60 7.70
N PRO A 182 11.16 23.95 7.75
CA PRO A 182 11.42 22.84 8.67
C PRO A 182 11.32 23.22 10.15
N ASN A 183 11.40 24.51 10.48
CA ASN A 183 11.26 25.00 11.86
C ASN A 183 9.81 25.31 12.23
N LYS A 184 8.90 25.43 11.26
CA LYS A 184 7.50 25.76 11.49
C LYS A 184 6.78 24.57 12.13
N VAL A 185 6.18 24.83 13.28
CA VAL A 185 5.27 23.88 13.95
C VAL A 185 3.87 24.08 13.40
N TYR A 186 3.32 23.05 12.78
CA TYR A 186 1.93 22.99 12.35
C TYR A 186 1.08 22.43 13.48
N ARG A 187 -0.17 22.89 13.54
CA ARG A 187 -1.15 22.48 14.54
C ARG A 187 -2.51 22.27 13.89
N LEU A 188 -3.10 21.08 14.11
CA LEU A 188 -4.43 20.72 13.64
C LEU A 188 -5.25 20.22 14.84
N GLU A 189 -6.55 20.51 14.84
CA GLU A 189 -7.43 20.20 15.97
C GLU A 189 -8.74 19.58 15.47
N ILE A 190 -9.16 18.49 16.11
CA ILE A 190 -10.51 17.93 15.98
C ILE A 190 -11.28 18.25 17.25
N ASP A 191 -12.38 18.99 17.12
CA ASP A 191 -13.32 19.25 18.21
C ASP A 191 -14.21 18.02 18.44
N LEU A 192 -14.14 17.43 19.63
CA LEU A 192 -14.86 16.19 19.96
C LEU A 192 -16.38 16.40 20.06
N PRO A 193 -16.91 17.46 20.72
CA PRO A 193 -18.34 17.71 20.75
C PRO A 193 -18.97 17.83 19.34
N SER A 194 -18.32 18.58 18.46
CA SER A 194 -18.77 18.77 17.07
C SER A 194 -18.72 17.49 16.24
N ASN A 195 -17.95 16.49 16.66
CA ASN A 195 -17.78 15.21 15.98
C ASN A 195 -18.33 14.02 16.76
N SER A 196 -19.17 14.28 17.78
CA SER A 196 -19.67 13.27 18.74
C SER A 196 -20.50 12.14 18.12
N SER A 197 -21.07 12.33 16.93
CA SER A 197 -21.76 11.28 16.17
C SER A 197 -20.81 10.18 15.69
N ASN A 198 -19.57 10.54 15.38
CA ASN A 198 -18.54 9.66 14.82
C ASN A 198 -17.48 9.27 15.86
N LEU A 199 -17.15 10.19 16.76
CA LEU A 199 -16.13 10.07 17.79
C LEU A 199 -16.80 10.09 19.17
N LYS A 200 -17.22 8.92 19.63
CA LYS A 200 -17.96 8.76 20.88
C LYS A 200 -17.01 8.78 22.09
N ALA A 201 -17.41 9.50 23.14
CA ALA A 201 -16.71 9.45 24.41
C ALA A 201 -16.74 8.03 25.00
N GLY A 202 -15.65 7.62 25.65
CA GLY A 202 -15.45 6.28 26.20
C GLY A 202 -14.99 5.24 25.17
N SER A 203 -14.84 5.60 23.89
CA SER A 203 -14.34 4.71 22.84
C SER A 203 -12.89 5.03 22.45
N GLN A 204 -12.26 4.08 21.75
CA GLN A 204 -10.90 4.22 21.26
C GLN A 204 -10.89 4.39 19.75
N TYR A 205 -10.02 5.27 19.27
CA TYR A 205 -9.86 5.58 17.85
C TYR A 205 -8.38 5.72 17.51
N PHE A 206 -8.05 5.52 16.25
CA PHE A 206 -6.74 5.80 15.69
C PHE A 206 -6.75 7.16 15.01
N PHE A 207 -5.69 7.92 15.26
CA PHE A 207 -5.45 9.23 14.69
C PHE A 207 -4.15 9.24 13.91
N ARG A 208 -4.10 9.89 12.76
CA ARG A 208 -2.89 9.93 11.91
C ARG A 208 -2.74 11.28 11.24
N ILE A 209 -1.50 11.79 11.27
CA ILE A 209 -1.12 13.00 10.57
C ILE A 209 -0.67 12.62 9.16
N GLY A 210 -1.16 13.33 8.15
CA GLY A 210 -0.71 13.20 6.77
C GLY A 210 -0.38 14.56 6.13
N ALA A 211 0.49 14.53 5.12
CA ALA A 211 0.84 15.68 4.29
C ALA A 211 0.90 15.27 2.81
N LEU A 212 0.35 16.10 1.93
CA LEU A 212 0.31 15.87 0.48
C LEU A 212 1.19 16.89 -0.22
N ILE A 213 2.12 16.40 -1.04
CA ILE A 213 2.93 17.23 -1.94
C ILE A 213 2.11 17.62 -3.18
N ASP A 214 2.38 18.78 -3.77
CA ASP A 214 1.81 19.17 -5.05
C ASP A 214 2.63 18.59 -6.21
N ALA A 215 2.40 17.30 -6.49
CA ALA A 215 2.96 16.60 -7.63
C ALA A 215 1.92 15.67 -8.27
N PRO A 216 2.01 15.41 -9.60
CA PRO A 216 1.11 14.49 -10.29
C PRO A 216 1.07 13.11 -9.62
N GLU A 217 -0.13 12.55 -9.48
CA GLU A 217 -0.39 11.22 -8.88
C GLU A 217 0.14 11.00 -7.45
N SER A 218 0.67 12.05 -6.80
CA SER A 218 1.28 11.94 -5.49
C SER A 218 0.29 11.45 -4.43
N LYS A 219 0.83 10.66 -3.49
CA LYS A 219 0.10 10.16 -2.33
C LYS A 219 0.53 10.92 -1.09
N TYR A 220 -0.28 10.85 -0.05
CA TYR A 220 0.05 11.42 1.25
C TYR A 220 1.25 10.69 1.86
N ASN A 221 2.19 11.45 2.42
CA ASN A 221 3.14 10.95 3.42
C ASN A 221 2.48 11.01 4.80
N TYR A 222 2.75 10.02 5.64
CA TYR A 222 2.13 9.93 6.96
C TYR A 222 3.15 9.79 8.08
N ALA A 223 2.73 10.20 9.28
CA ALA A 223 3.30 9.70 10.51
C ALA A 223 2.65 8.35 10.87
N LYS A 224 3.22 7.65 11.85
CA LYS A 224 2.58 6.48 12.47
C LYS A 224 1.24 6.87 13.08
N ALA A 225 0.25 5.98 12.98
CA ALA A 225 -1.03 6.17 13.65
C ALA A 225 -0.88 6.06 15.17
N VAL A 226 -1.63 6.88 15.90
CA VAL A 226 -1.67 6.90 17.37
C VAL A 226 -3.07 6.49 17.82
N ARG A 227 -3.16 5.48 18.69
CA ARG A 227 -4.42 5.07 19.31
C ARG A 227 -4.67 5.92 20.55
N LEU A 228 -5.83 6.57 20.63
CA LEU A 228 -6.25 7.38 21.77
C LEU A 228 -7.61 6.93 22.28
N SER A 229 -7.82 7.07 23.58
CA SER A 229 -9.15 6.93 24.21
C SER A 229 -9.78 8.31 24.33
N LEU A 230 -11.05 8.44 23.94
CA LEU A 230 -11.81 9.69 23.97
C LEU A 230 -12.70 9.80 25.20
#